data_AF-A0A482ZQZ0-F1
#
_entry.id   AF-A0A482ZQZ0-F1
#
_cell.length_a   1.000
_cell.length_b   1.000
_cell.length_c   1.000
_cell.angle_alpha   90.00
_cell.angle_beta   90.00
_cell.angle_gamma   90.00
#
_symmetry.space_group_name_H-M   'P 1'
#
loop_
_entity.id
_entity.type
_entity.pdbx_description
1 polymer ?
#
loop_
_entity_poly.entity_id
_entity_poly.type
_entity_poly.pdbx_seq_one_letter_code
_entity_poly.pdbx_strand_id
1 'polypeptide(L)'
;MELTERNLNNITLLSIGTGEQCHMPYDVEKLKNSGKKNWMLSSKNGWGNWIFWKNQGSPIIELLMESQAKLAHFQTGFLLKDKYVRINPKLSTSIGLDDKDKIDSLKNLADISRDDFNKIKELFLQKRH
;
A
#
# COMPACT_ATOMS: atom_id res chain seq x y z
N MET A 1 11.15 26.01 -1.32
CA MET A 1 9.85 26.20 -0.65
C MET A 1 10.11 26.01 0.83
N GLU A 2 10.50 27.08 1.52
CA GLU A 2 10.70 27.02 2.98
C GLU A 2 9.34 27.07 3.65
N LEU A 3 9.07 26.11 4.55
CA LEU A 3 7.86 26.07 5.37
C LEU A 3 8.01 27.09 6.50
N THR A 4 7.95 28.38 6.18
CA THR A 4 8.28 29.45 7.13
C THR A 4 7.23 29.72 8.20
N GLU A 5 6.05 29.11 8.16
CA GLU A 5 5.13 29.07 9.30
C GLU A 5 4.43 27.71 9.34
N ARG A 6 4.31 27.09 10.52
CA ARG A 6 3.70 25.75 10.73
C ARG A 6 2.18 25.77 10.53
N ASN A 7 1.70 26.35 9.43
CA ASN A 7 0.28 26.49 9.14
C ASN A 7 -0.18 25.34 8.24
N LEU A 8 -0.80 24.33 8.86
CA LEU A 8 -1.40 23.18 8.17
C LEU A 8 -2.45 23.61 7.13
N ASN A 9 -2.99 24.82 7.22
CA ASN A 9 -4.00 25.29 6.28
C ASN A 9 -3.50 25.51 4.85
N ASN A 10 -2.19 25.69 4.68
CA ASN A 10 -1.55 25.92 3.38
C ASN A 10 -1.12 24.61 2.70
N ILE A 11 -1.41 23.46 3.32
CA ILE A 11 -1.07 22.16 2.78
C ILE A 11 -2.34 21.54 2.18
N THR A 12 -2.21 21.00 0.97
CA THR A 12 -3.18 20.12 0.35
C THR A 12 -2.40 18.91 -0.17
N LEU A 13 -2.85 17.70 0.15
CA LEU A 13 -2.06 16.49 -0.06
C LEU A 13 -2.87 15.41 -0.79
N LEU A 14 -2.29 14.94 -1.90
CA LEU A 14 -2.72 13.76 -2.62
C LEU A 14 -1.75 12.62 -2.30
N SER A 15 -2.26 11.53 -1.73
CA SER A 15 -1.51 10.31 -1.45
C SER A 15 -1.94 9.21 -2.41
N ILE A 16 -0.98 8.59 -3.09
CA ILE A 16 -1.22 7.47 -4.00
C ILE A 16 -0.59 6.22 -3.39
N GLY A 17 -1.40 5.18 -3.21
CA GLY A 17 -0.95 3.87 -2.75
C GLY A 17 -0.84 2.88 -3.89
N THR A 18 -0.09 1.81 -3.66
CA THR A 18 0.20 0.74 -4.63
C THR A 18 -0.80 -0.42 -4.57
N GLY A 19 -1.89 -0.27 -3.82
CA GLY A 19 -2.88 -1.31 -3.58
C GLY A 19 -2.90 -1.78 -2.12
N GLU A 20 -4.09 -1.93 -1.55
CA GLU A 20 -4.32 -2.58 -0.25
C GLU A 20 -4.58 -4.08 -0.47
N GLN A 21 -3.84 -4.93 0.24
CA GLN A 21 -4.02 -6.39 0.17
C GLN A 21 -5.38 -6.79 0.76
N CYS A 22 -6.12 -7.68 0.09
CA CYS A 22 -7.43 -8.17 0.53
C CYS A 22 -7.39 -9.30 1.57
N HIS A 23 -6.21 -9.79 1.92
CA HIS A 23 -6.03 -10.93 2.79
C HIS A 23 -4.80 -10.69 3.66
N MET A 24 -4.70 -11.47 4.74
CA MET A 24 -3.52 -11.39 5.59
C MET A 24 -2.31 -11.95 4.81
N PRO A 25 -1.19 -11.22 4.73
CA PRO A 25 -0.06 -11.56 3.85
C PRO A 25 0.69 -12.83 4.25
N TYR A 26 0.27 -13.48 5.33
CA TYR A 26 0.94 -14.64 5.89
C TYR A 26 -0.04 -15.64 6.47
N ASP A 27 0.41 -16.89 6.49
CA ASP A 27 -0.27 -18.01 7.09
C ASP A 27 0.06 -18.06 8.60
N VAL A 28 -0.93 -17.76 9.44
CA VAL A 28 -0.80 -17.72 10.91
C VAL A 28 -0.31 -19.05 11.45
N GLU A 29 -0.86 -20.15 10.95
CA GLU A 29 -0.57 -21.49 11.46
C GLU A 29 0.85 -21.90 11.11
N LYS A 30 1.34 -21.49 9.92
CA LYS A 30 2.76 -21.63 9.61
C LYS A 30 3.62 -20.75 10.51
N LEU A 31 3.29 -19.47 10.71
CA LEU A 31 4.12 -18.56 11.51
C LEU A 31 4.21 -18.94 12.99
N LYS A 32 3.12 -19.48 13.57
CA LYS A 32 3.11 -20.02 14.94
C LYS A 32 4.15 -21.13 15.13
N ASN A 33 4.29 -21.99 14.12
CA ASN A 33 5.11 -23.20 14.21
C ASN A 33 6.54 -23.05 13.66
N SER A 34 6.85 -21.92 12.99
CA SER A 34 8.04 -21.82 12.14
C SER A 34 9.26 -21.09 12.73
N GLY A 35 9.15 -20.46 13.90
CA GLY A 35 10.24 -19.69 14.51
C GLY A 35 10.68 -18.44 13.71
N LYS A 36 11.66 -17.68 14.25
CA LYS A 36 12.04 -16.33 13.78
C LYS A 36 12.52 -16.27 12.31
N LYS A 37 13.07 -17.35 11.76
CA LYS A 37 13.65 -17.35 10.40
C LYS A 37 12.58 -17.23 9.32
N ASN A 38 11.44 -17.91 9.45
CA ASN A 38 10.36 -17.83 8.48
C ASN A 38 9.58 -16.51 8.52
N TRP A 39 9.63 -15.79 9.66
CA TRP A 39 9.10 -14.42 9.75
C TRP A 39 9.93 -13.43 8.93
N MET A 40 11.25 -13.63 8.88
CA MET A 40 12.20 -12.73 8.22
C MET A 40 12.46 -13.13 6.75
N LEU A 41 12.44 -14.43 6.45
CA LEU A 41 12.67 -15.02 5.13
C LEU A 41 11.74 -16.22 4.95
N SER A 42 10.81 -16.18 3.99
CA SER A 42 10.10 -17.39 3.54
C SER A 42 11.04 -18.30 2.73
N SER A 43 12.07 -18.84 3.38
CA SER A 43 12.99 -19.80 2.78
C SER A 43 12.53 -21.21 3.14
N LYS A 44 11.84 -21.88 2.21
CA LYS A 44 11.70 -23.34 2.31
C LYS A 44 13.02 -23.99 1.92
N ASN A 45 13.75 -24.42 2.95
CA ASN A 45 14.92 -25.27 2.82
C ASN A 45 14.46 -26.68 2.41
N GLY A 46 14.47 -26.97 1.11
CA GLY A 46 14.25 -28.31 0.58
C GLY A 46 15.21 -28.56 -0.59
N TRP A 47 16.07 -29.57 -0.43
CA TRP A 47 16.94 -30.09 -1.51
C TRP A 47 16.04 -30.66 -2.62
N GLY A 48 15.71 -29.82 -3.61
CA GLY A 48 14.81 -30.18 -4.70
C GLY A 48 14.03 -29.00 -5.34
N ASN A 49 14.09 -27.80 -4.76
CA ASN A 49 13.33 -26.63 -5.26
C ASN A 49 14.04 -25.80 -6.34
N TRP A 50 14.73 -26.43 -7.30
CA TRP A 50 15.43 -25.66 -8.34
C TRP A 50 14.51 -25.08 -9.44
N ILE A 51 13.19 -25.37 -9.42
CA ILE A 51 12.28 -25.01 -10.53
C ILE A 51 11.05 -24.16 -10.11
N PHE A 52 10.86 -23.80 -8.84
CA PHE A 52 9.74 -22.91 -8.47
C PHE A 52 10.13 -21.87 -7.42
N TRP A 53 10.96 -20.91 -7.84
CA TRP A 53 11.05 -19.61 -7.19
C TRP A 53 9.76 -18.83 -7.49
N LYS A 54 8.72 -19.03 -6.68
CA LYS A 54 7.57 -18.12 -6.67
C LYS A 54 7.62 -17.25 -5.42
N ASN A 55 8.27 -16.10 -5.57
CA ASN A 55 7.82 -14.80 -5.06
C ASN A 55 7.09 -14.83 -3.71
N GLN A 56 7.78 -15.22 -2.64
CA GLN A 56 7.27 -15.00 -1.29
C GLN A 56 8.08 -13.89 -0.64
N GLY A 57 7.47 -12.70 -0.55
CA GLY A 57 8.00 -11.60 0.25
C GLY A 57 8.11 -11.99 1.72
N SER A 58 8.84 -11.17 2.47
CA SER A 58 9.02 -11.38 3.90
C SER A 58 7.73 -11.00 4.65
N PRO A 59 7.07 -11.93 5.38
CA PRO A 59 5.84 -11.65 6.12
C PRO A 59 5.92 -10.41 7.02
N ILE A 60 7.07 -10.21 7.68
CA ILE A 60 7.25 -9.05 8.57
C ILE A 60 7.38 -7.74 7.79
N ILE A 61 8.01 -7.75 6.62
CA ILE A 61 8.13 -6.55 5.78
C ILE A 61 6.75 -6.16 5.25
N GLU A 62 5.98 -7.12 4.74
CA GLU A 62 4.63 -6.87 4.24
C GLU A 62 3.71 -6.32 5.34
N LEU A 63 3.76 -6.92 6.54
CA LEU A 63 3.02 -6.44 7.70
C LEU A 63 3.41 -5.01 8.09
N LEU A 64 4.70 -4.71 8.13
CA LEU A 64 5.21 -3.39 8.49
C LEU A 64 4.81 -2.34 7.45
N MET A 65 4.94 -2.63 6.15
CA MET A 65 4.56 -1.71 5.09
C MET A 65 3.06 -1.41 5.12
N GLU A 66 2.22 -2.43 5.28
CA GLU A 66 0.76 -2.28 5.38
C GLU A 66 0.38 -1.47 6.63
N SER A 67 1.02 -1.75 7.77
CA SER A 67 0.79 -1.02 9.02
C SER A 67 1.17 0.45 8.90
N GLN A 68 2.31 0.75 8.28
CA GLN A 68 2.75 2.13 8.04
C GLN A 68 1.82 2.86 7.06
N ALA A 69 1.37 2.21 6.00
CA ALA A 69 0.42 2.80 5.05
C ALA A 69 -0.91 3.17 5.73
N LYS A 70 -1.45 2.27 6.56
CA LYS A 70 -2.68 2.51 7.33
C LYS A 70 -2.52 3.61 8.38
N LEU A 71 -1.42 3.58 9.13
CA LEU A 71 -1.14 4.59 10.15
C LEU A 71 -0.96 5.98 9.52
N ALA A 72 -0.17 6.08 8.44
CA ALA A 72 0.04 7.33 7.72
C ALA A 72 -1.27 7.87 7.15
N HIS A 73 -2.11 7.01 6.57
CA HIS A 73 -3.43 7.41 6.07
C HIS A 73 -4.32 7.97 7.17
N PHE A 74 -4.39 7.29 8.32
CA PHE A 74 -5.20 7.71 9.46
C PHE A 74 -4.74 9.04 10.05
N GLN A 75 -3.45 9.16 10.37
CA GLN A 75 -2.88 10.37 10.97
C GLN A 75 -2.98 11.57 10.03
N THR A 76 -2.69 11.37 8.76
CA THR A 76 -2.77 12.43 7.75
C THR A 76 -4.21 12.88 7.53
N GLY A 77 -5.15 11.94 7.43
CA GLY A 77 -6.58 12.25 7.31
C GLY A 77 -7.11 13.01 8.53
N PHE A 78 -6.67 12.65 9.73
CA PHE A 78 -7.02 13.38 10.95
C PHE A 78 -6.49 14.83 10.94
N LEU A 79 -5.24 15.04 10.51
CA LEU A 79 -4.60 16.35 10.52
C LEU A 79 -5.10 17.29 9.42
N LEU A 80 -5.26 16.79 8.20
CA LEU A 80 -5.57 17.61 7.01
C LEU A 80 -7.04 17.59 6.63
N LYS A 81 -7.83 16.65 7.15
CA LYS A 81 -9.28 16.52 6.92
C LYS A 81 -9.60 16.60 5.42
N ASP A 82 -10.43 17.57 5.02
CA ASP A 82 -10.89 17.76 3.65
C ASP A 82 -9.75 18.13 2.68
N LYS A 83 -8.58 18.55 3.17
CA LYS A 83 -7.41 18.89 2.34
C LYS A 83 -6.55 17.68 1.98
N TYR A 84 -7.01 16.48 2.31
CA TYR A 84 -6.31 15.24 2.04
C TYR A 84 -7.17 14.27 1.23
N VAL A 85 -6.58 13.76 0.15
CA VAL A 85 -7.16 12.68 -0.66
C VAL A 85 -6.16 11.53 -0.72
N ARG A 86 -6.65 10.32 -0.52
CA ARG A 86 -5.89 9.09 -0.77
C ARG A 86 -6.56 8.26 -1.84
N ILE A 87 -5.80 7.90 -2.87
CA ILE A 87 -6.19 6.89 -3.84
C ILE A 87 -5.37 5.64 -3.55
N ASN A 88 -6.05 4.58 -3.15
CA ASN A 88 -5.41 3.28 -2.91
C ASN A 88 -6.42 2.17 -3.22
N PRO A 89 -6.33 1.52 -4.39
CA PRO A 89 -7.29 0.48 -4.76
C PRO A 89 -7.17 -0.73 -3.83
N LYS A 90 -8.27 -1.45 -3.62
CA LYS A 90 -8.21 -2.76 -2.95
C LYS A 90 -7.89 -3.82 -3.99
N LEU A 91 -6.86 -4.61 -3.74
CA LEU A 91 -6.46 -5.71 -4.62
C LEU A 91 -7.47 -6.85 -4.45
N SER A 92 -7.90 -7.49 -5.53
CA SER A 92 -8.79 -8.66 -5.48
C SER A 92 -8.05 -9.98 -5.28
N THR A 93 -6.73 -9.97 -5.42
CA THR A 93 -5.85 -11.14 -5.35
C THR A 93 -4.55 -10.79 -4.65
N SER A 94 -3.86 -11.80 -4.14
CA SER A 94 -2.52 -11.65 -3.58
C SER A 94 -1.54 -11.33 -4.69
N ILE A 95 -0.85 -10.20 -4.56
CA ILE A 95 0.20 -9.77 -5.48
C ILE A 95 1.43 -9.47 -4.63
N GLY A 96 2.49 -10.26 -4.84
CA GLY A 96 3.78 -10.01 -4.21
C GLY A 96 4.46 -8.78 -4.83
N LEU A 97 5.39 -8.17 -4.10
CA LEU A 97 6.11 -6.97 -4.56
C LEU A 97 6.87 -7.19 -5.89
N ASP A 98 7.32 -8.42 -6.14
CA ASP A 98 8.10 -8.79 -7.33
C ASP A 98 7.31 -9.70 -8.31
N ASP A 99 5.97 -9.69 -8.21
CA ASP A 99 5.09 -10.51 -9.05
C ASP A 99 4.81 -9.85 -10.41
N LYS A 100 5.82 -9.82 -11.27
CA LYS A 100 5.75 -9.22 -12.62
C LYS A 100 4.63 -9.79 -13.49
N ASP A 101 4.25 -11.05 -13.26
CA ASP A 101 3.22 -11.73 -14.07
C ASP A 101 1.82 -11.16 -13.81
N LYS A 102 1.66 -10.34 -12.76
CA LYS A 102 0.38 -9.69 -12.39
C LYS A 102 0.26 -8.25 -12.88
N ILE A 103 1.25 -7.72 -13.61
CA ILE A 103 1.23 -6.33 -14.09
C ILE A 103 -0.05 -6.01 -14.90
N ASP A 104 -0.49 -6.91 -15.78
CA ASP A 104 -1.69 -6.65 -16.57
C ASP A 104 -2.97 -6.64 -15.72
N SER A 105 -2.99 -7.40 -14.62
CA SER A 105 -4.09 -7.30 -13.64
C SER A 105 -4.07 -5.98 -12.87
N LEU A 106 -2.89 -5.43 -12.60
CA LEU A 106 -2.73 -4.13 -11.94
C LEU A 106 -3.15 -2.96 -12.83
N LYS A 107 -2.97 -3.05 -14.16
CA LYS A 107 -3.43 -2.01 -15.10
C LYS A 107 -4.93 -1.77 -14.99
N ASN A 108 -5.72 -2.82 -14.78
CA ASN A 108 -7.18 -2.71 -14.60
C ASN A 108 -7.57 -2.00 -13.28
N LEU A 109 -6.63 -1.82 -12.36
CA LEU A 109 -6.82 -1.11 -11.09
C LEU A 109 -6.20 0.29 -11.09
N ALA A 110 -5.54 0.69 -12.20
CA ALA A 110 -4.90 1.99 -12.34
C ALA A 110 -5.90 3.10 -12.67
N ASP A 111 -7.10 2.75 -13.13
CA ASP A 111 -8.14 3.71 -13.45
C ASP A 111 -8.69 4.36 -12.17
N ILE A 112 -8.79 5.68 -12.21
CA ILE A 112 -9.35 6.48 -11.13
C ILE A 112 -10.88 6.50 -11.22
N SER A 113 -11.55 6.37 -10.08
CA SER A 113 -13.01 6.52 -10.04
C SER A 113 -13.41 7.96 -10.35
N ARG A 114 -14.63 8.14 -10.89
CA ARG A 114 -15.14 9.49 -11.19
C ARG A 114 -15.22 10.36 -9.93
N ASP A 115 -15.53 9.76 -8.79
CA ASP A 115 -15.63 10.45 -7.51
C ASP A 115 -14.26 10.94 -7.01
N ASP A 116 -13.23 10.09 -7.12
CA ASP A 116 -11.85 10.48 -6.76
C ASP A 116 -11.34 11.58 -7.70
N PHE A 117 -11.64 11.50 -8.99
CA PHE A 117 -11.29 12.53 -9.96
C PHE A 117 -11.94 13.88 -9.62
N ASN A 118 -13.24 13.87 -9.27
CA ASN A 118 -13.95 15.09 -8.87
C ASN A 118 -13.36 15.70 -7.60
N LYS A 119 -13.07 14.89 -6.57
CA LYS A 119 -12.41 15.35 -5.33
C LYS A 119 -11.05 15.99 -5.60
N ILE A 120 -10.23 15.37 -6.45
CA ILE A 120 -8.94 15.95 -6.85
C ILE A 120 -9.15 17.29 -7.56
N LYS A 121 -10.12 17.35 -8.48
CA LYS A 121 -10.40 18.57 -9.23
C LYS A 121 -10.85 19.70 -8.31
N GLU A 122 -11.74 19.44 -7.36
CA GLU A 122 -12.19 20.42 -6.37
C GLU A 122 -11.03 20.92 -5.50
N LEU A 123 -10.16 20.02 -5.04
CA LEU A 123 -9.11 20.39 -4.10
C LEU A 123 -7.89 21.06 -4.72
N PHE A 124 -7.52 20.66 -5.93
CA PHE A 124 -6.26 21.08 -6.59
C PHE A 124 -6.48 21.96 -7.82
N LEU A 125 -7.61 21.85 -8.52
CA LEU A 125 -7.81 22.48 -9.83
C LEU A 125 -8.83 23.62 -9.82
N GLN A 126 -9.70 23.72 -8.82
CA GLN A 126 -10.52 24.93 -8.64
C GLN A 126 -9.68 26.04 -8.01
N LYS A 127 -9.62 27.19 -8.68
CA LYS A 127 -9.00 28.41 -8.14
C LYS A 127 -9.72 28.78 -6.84
N ARG A 128 -9.01 28.68 -5.71
CA ARG A 128 -9.41 29.33 -4.47
C ARG A 128 -9.25 30.84 -4.70
N HIS A 129 -10.37 31.53 -4.85
CA HIS A 129 -10.43 33.00 -4.92
C HIS A 129 -10.25 33.62 -3.53
#